data_AF-A0AAP3XPS2-F1
#
_entry.id   AF-A0AAP3XPS2-F1
#
_cell.length_a   1.000
_cell.length_b   1.000
_cell.length_c   1.000
_cell.angle_alpha   90.00
_cell.angle_beta   90.00
_cell.angle_gamma   90.00
#
_symmetry.space_group_name_H-M   'P 1'
#
loop_
_entity.id
_entity.type
_entity.pdbx_description
1 polymer ?
#
loop_
_entity_poly.entity_id
_entity_poly.type
_entity_poly.pdbx_seq_one_letter_code
_entity_poly.pdbx_strand_id
1 'polypeptide(L)'
;MAPRFRSFALVAAPLALAGCLEGGGAPYGPGYLSGPAYYDTADRSNRFQPRPGVSCDARSRVCYDRRGPDVGLTGEYFGGSAARRLADDLDRRRNDPVYRPKDKVKCDLDDEVCYKKGEPDYKNTRQQFGRKAASEVREPGWEPNEIRPRKNVVCSTGDQACYKKSGEPAIGATRKVFGKKAAKELKED
;
A
#
# COMPACT_ATOMS: atom_id res chain seq x y z
N MET A 1 -67.87 -7.30 -19.17
CA MET A 1 -67.80 -8.78 -19.30
C MET A 1 -66.72 -9.29 -18.37
N ALA A 2 -67.10 -10.12 -17.39
CA ALA A 2 -66.19 -10.92 -16.55
C ALA A 2 -65.82 -12.23 -17.28
N PRO A 3 -64.70 -12.87 -16.92
CA PRO A 3 -64.75 -14.06 -16.04
C PRO A 3 -63.68 -13.97 -14.93
N ARG A 4 -63.84 -14.32 -13.65
CA ARG A 4 -64.33 -15.51 -12.91
C ARG A 4 -63.44 -16.77 -12.97
N PHE A 5 -63.01 -17.17 -11.76
CA PHE A 5 -62.44 -18.44 -11.26
C PHE A 5 -60.93 -18.67 -11.52
N ARG A 6 -60.12 -19.25 -10.61
CA ARG A 6 -60.39 -20.08 -9.43
C ARG A 6 -59.13 -20.13 -8.54
N SER A 7 -59.28 -20.01 -7.22
CA SER A 7 -58.29 -20.41 -6.21
C SER A 7 -58.09 -21.92 -6.22
N PHE A 8 -56.86 -22.41 -6.01
CA PHE A 8 -56.62 -23.72 -5.40
C PHE A 8 -55.27 -23.80 -4.66
N ALA A 9 -55.39 -24.22 -3.40
CA ALA A 9 -54.53 -25.11 -2.62
C ALA A 9 -53.05 -24.76 -2.34
N LEU A 10 -52.85 -24.37 -1.07
CA LEU A 10 -51.72 -24.75 -0.22
C LEU A 10 -51.34 -26.23 -0.40
N VAL A 11 -50.05 -26.49 -0.61
CA VAL A 11 -49.42 -27.77 -0.21
C VAL A 11 -48.15 -27.43 0.56
N ALA A 12 -48.22 -27.67 1.86
CA ALA A 12 -47.09 -27.65 2.79
C ALA A 12 -46.61 -29.09 3.00
N ALA A 13 -45.30 -29.30 2.93
CA ALA A 13 -44.48 -30.38 3.53
C ALA A 13 -43.17 -30.49 2.74
N PRO A 14 -41.99 -30.71 3.35
CA PRO A 14 -41.79 -31.77 4.35
C PRO A 14 -40.98 -31.38 5.61
N LEU A 15 -41.41 -31.95 6.75
CA LEU A 15 -40.57 -32.21 7.91
C LEU A 15 -39.72 -33.45 7.61
N ALA A 16 -38.42 -33.27 7.38
CA ALA A 16 -37.46 -34.37 7.32
C ALA A 16 -36.88 -34.59 8.72
N LEU A 17 -37.18 -35.76 9.26
CA LEU A 17 -36.70 -36.30 10.53
C LEU A 17 -35.19 -36.54 10.51
N ALA A 18 -34.57 -36.32 11.66
CA ALA A 18 -33.19 -36.65 11.97
C ALA A 18 -32.91 -38.16 11.83
N GLY A 19 -31.80 -38.49 11.17
CA GLY A 19 -31.16 -39.80 11.23
C GLY A 19 -29.66 -39.59 11.47
N CYS A 20 -29.19 -40.00 12.65
CA CYS A 20 -27.77 -40.27 12.93
C CYS A 20 -27.49 -41.74 12.57
N LEU A 21 -26.37 -42.05 11.90
CA LEU A 21 -25.43 -43.13 12.26
C LEU A 21 -24.29 -43.26 11.22
N GLU A 22 -23.07 -43.26 11.77
CA GLU A 22 -21.91 -44.11 11.43
C GLU A 22 -21.19 -44.06 10.07
N GLY A 23 -19.89 -43.76 10.15
CA GLY A 23 -18.87 -44.76 9.80
C GLY A 23 -18.20 -44.61 8.43
N GLY A 24 -17.01 -43.99 8.40
CA GLY A 24 -16.09 -44.09 7.27
C GLY A 24 -14.72 -43.54 7.63
N GLY A 25 -13.83 -44.42 8.10
CA GLY A 25 -12.48 -44.06 8.51
C GLY A 25 -11.43 -44.06 7.37
N ALA A 26 -10.35 -43.32 7.66
CA ALA A 26 -8.94 -43.52 7.26
C ALA A 26 -8.56 -43.14 5.79
N PRO A 27 -7.35 -42.60 5.52
CA PRO A 27 -6.10 -43.06 6.12
C PRO A 27 -5.15 -41.98 6.68
N TYR A 28 -4.43 -42.46 7.70
CA TYR A 28 -3.11 -42.05 8.13
C TYR A 28 -2.18 -41.64 6.96
N GLY A 29 -1.63 -40.43 7.06
CA GLY A 29 -0.36 -40.05 6.45
C GLY A 29 0.63 -39.64 7.56
N PRO A 30 1.83 -40.24 7.66
CA PRO A 30 2.80 -39.95 8.70
C PRO A 30 3.81 -38.86 8.28
N GLY A 31 4.22 -38.02 9.23
CA GLY A 31 5.40 -37.12 9.16
C GLY A 31 5.18 -35.89 8.27
N TYR A 32 5.58 -34.68 8.63
CA TYR A 32 6.87 -34.31 9.22
C TYR A 32 6.75 -33.01 10.05
N LEU A 33 7.33 -33.08 11.26
CA LEU A 33 8.29 -32.12 11.83
C LEU A 33 7.90 -30.64 11.97
N SER A 34 7.64 -30.28 13.22
CA SER A 34 8.48 -29.33 13.97
C SER A 34 8.85 -28.00 13.30
N GLY A 35 8.04 -26.98 13.54
CA GLY A 35 8.50 -25.59 13.60
C GLY A 35 7.90 -24.96 14.86
N PRO A 36 8.68 -24.22 15.67
CA PRO A 36 8.09 -23.50 16.79
C PRO A 36 7.06 -22.53 16.21
N ALA A 37 5.81 -22.66 16.65
CA ALA A 37 4.80 -21.64 16.46
C ALA A 37 5.29 -20.39 17.20
N TYR A 38 6.04 -19.57 16.48
CA TYR A 38 6.43 -18.24 16.90
C TYR A 38 5.15 -17.40 16.86
N TYR A 39 4.29 -17.59 17.85
CA TYR A 39 3.24 -16.63 18.20
C TYR A 39 3.94 -15.42 18.79
N ASP A 40 4.56 -14.61 17.92
CA ASP A 40 4.94 -13.26 18.29
C ASP A 40 3.65 -12.43 18.34
N THR A 41 3.15 -12.32 19.55
CA THR A 41 2.19 -11.33 19.97
C THR A 41 2.73 -9.93 19.70
N ALA A 42 2.52 -9.40 18.49
CA ALA A 42 2.23 -8.00 18.19
C ALA A 42 2.36 -7.71 16.69
N ASP A 43 1.43 -8.18 15.86
CA ASP A 43 1.21 -7.50 14.59
C ASP A 43 -0.27 -7.14 14.40
N ARG A 44 -0.53 -5.83 14.47
CA ARG A 44 -1.81 -5.23 14.06
C ARG A 44 -2.04 -5.37 12.54
N SER A 45 -1.07 -5.91 11.82
CA SER A 45 -1.19 -6.33 10.44
C SER A 45 -1.49 -7.84 10.42
N ASN A 46 -2.71 -8.19 10.02
CA ASN A 46 -3.15 -9.58 9.85
C ASN A 46 -2.52 -10.16 8.58
N ARG A 47 -1.19 -10.02 8.42
CA ARG A 47 -0.45 -10.32 7.21
C ARG A 47 0.10 -11.74 7.22
N PHE A 48 -0.06 -12.45 6.12
CA PHE A 48 0.51 -13.78 5.89
C PHE A 48 1.13 -13.86 4.49
N GLN A 49 1.98 -14.87 4.26
CA GLN A 49 2.68 -15.05 2.98
C GLN A 49 2.40 -16.47 2.45
N PRO A 50 1.45 -16.63 1.52
CA PRO A 50 1.07 -17.96 1.03
C PRO A 50 2.12 -18.61 0.13
N ARG A 51 2.96 -17.79 -0.55
CA ARG A 51 4.08 -18.24 -1.37
C ARG A 51 5.15 -17.17 -1.50
N PRO A 52 6.40 -17.51 -1.88
CA PRO A 52 7.47 -16.53 -2.05
C PRO A 52 7.06 -15.39 -2.99
N GLY A 53 7.23 -14.15 -2.52
CA GLY A 53 6.91 -12.95 -3.29
C GLY A 53 5.44 -12.50 -3.24
N VAL A 54 4.59 -13.18 -2.47
CA VAL A 54 3.19 -12.78 -2.22
C VAL A 54 3.00 -12.49 -0.74
N SER A 55 2.42 -11.34 -0.42
CA SER A 55 1.99 -10.97 0.93
C SER A 55 0.50 -10.65 0.90
N CYS A 56 -0.28 -11.26 1.80
CA CYS A 56 -1.71 -11.03 1.92
C CYS A 56 -2.02 -10.44 3.29
N ASP A 57 -2.91 -9.45 3.34
CA ASP A 57 -3.44 -8.88 4.58
C ASP A 57 -4.88 -9.36 4.76
N ALA A 58 -5.10 -10.27 5.71
CA ALA A 58 -6.41 -10.82 6.02
C ALA A 58 -7.37 -9.80 6.65
N ARG A 59 -6.89 -8.66 7.16
CA ARG A 59 -7.78 -7.59 7.68
C ARG A 59 -8.40 -6.82 6.53
N SER A 60 -7.59 -6.40 5.56
CA SER A 60 -8.09 -5.72 4.35
C SER A 60 -8.59 -6.68 3.28
N ARG A 61 -8.29 -7.99 3.40
CA ARG A 61 -8.55 -9.04 2.40
C ARG A 61 -7.96 -8.68 1.04
N VAL A 62 -6.72 -8.20 1.04
CA VAL A 62 -5.97 -7.82 -0.16
C VAL A 62 -4.63 -8.55 -0.19
N CYS A 63 -4.27 -9.07 -1.35
CA CYS A 63 -2.96 -9.65 -1.62
C CYS A 63 -2.12 -8.71 -2.48
N TYR A 64 -0.80 -8.81 -2.29
CA TYR A 64 0.21 -7.93 -2.86
C TYR A 64 1.32 -8.77 -3.49
N ASP A 65 1.85 -8.30 -4.63
CA ASP A 65 3.08 -8.77 -5.26
C ASP A 65 4.17 -7.68 -5.26
N ARG A 66 5.23 -7.84 -6.07
CA ARG A 66 6.31 -6.84 -6.21
C ARG A 66 5.85 -5.53 -6.88
N ARG A 67 4.69 -5.51 -7.54
CA ARG A 67 4.13 -4.37 -8.27
C ARG A 67 3.04 -3.65 -7.46
N GLY A 68 2.46 -4.29 -6.45
CA GLY A 68 1.49 -3.67 -5.55
C GLY A 68 0.30 -4.58 -5.24
N PRO A 69 -0.88 -4.02 -4.90
CA PRO A 69 -2.11 -4.79 -4.75
C PRO A 69 -2.44 -5.53 -6.05
N ASP A 70 -2.73 -6.82 -5.95
CA ASP A 70 -3.01 -7.66 -7.12
C ASP A 70 -4.43 -8.25 -7.03
N VAL A 71 -5.26 -7.93 -8.03
CA VAL A 71 -6.66 -8.36 -8.10
C VAL A 71 -6.78 -9.87 -8.29
N GLY A 72 -5.88 -10.47 -9.07
CA GLY A 72 -5.85 -11.91 -9.32
C GLY A 72 -5.50 -12.69 -8.06
N LEU A 73 -4.41 -12.31 -7.38
CA LEU A 73 -3.99 -12.92 -6.12
C LEU A 73 -5.05 -12.72 -5.03
N THR A 74 -5.67 -11.54 -4.98
CA THR A 74 -6.77 -11.28 -4.04
C THR A 74 -7.98 -12.19 -4.32
N GLY A 75 -8.29 -12.44 -5.58
CA GLY A 75 -9.30 -13.41 -5.98
C GLY A 75 -8.93 -14.85 -5.61
N GLU A 76 -7.68 -15.23 -5.82
CA GLU A 76 -7.12 -16.55 -5.49
C GLU A 76 -7.26 -16.87 -4.00
N TYR A 77 -6.88 -15.95 -3.10
CA TYR A 77 -6.81 -16.22 -1.65
C TYR A 77 -8.04 -15.75 -0.86
N PHE A 78 -8.78 -14.75 -1.32
CA PHE A 78 -9.94 -14.17 -0.59
C PHE A 78 -11.27 -14.24 -1.35
N GLY A 79 -11.27 -14.75 -2.59
CA GLY A 79 -12.46 -14.97 -3.41
C GLY A 79 -12.85 -13.78 -4.28
N GLY A 80 -13.74 -14.03 -5.24
CA GLY A 80 -14.15 -13.07 -6.28
C GLY A 80 -14.76 -11.78 -5.75
N SER A 81 -15.48 -11.81 -4.62
CA SER A 81 -16.03 -10.59 -4.01
C SER A 81 -14.95 -9.64 -3.49
N ALA A 82 -13.85 -10.18 -2.94
CA ALA A 82 -12.72 -9.38 -2.50
C ALA A 82 -11.96 -8.79 -3.69
N ALA A 83 -11.78 -9.59 -4.75
CA ALA A 83 -11.18 -9.13 -6.00
C ALA A 83 -11.98 -7.99 -6.65
N ARG A 84 -13.32 -8.12 -6.74
CA ARG A 84 -14.19 -7.05 -7.27
C ARG A 84 -14.09 -5.77 -6.45
N ARG A 85 -14.16 -5.87 -5.11
CA ARG A 85 -13.99 -4.70 -4.23
C ARG A 85 -12.63 -4.03 -4.43
N LEU A 86 -11.57 -4.80 -4.58
CA LEU A 86 -10.24 -4.26 -4.86
C LEU A 86 -10.18 -3.61 -6.25
N ALA A 87 -10.78 -4.23 -7.27
CA ALA A 87 -10.85 -3.66 -8.61
C ALA A 87 -11.62 -2.33 -8.61
N ASP A 88 -12.79 -2.26 -7.97
CA ASP A 88 -13.57 -1.04 -7.80
C ASP A 88 -12.80 0.02 -7.00
N ASP A 89 -12.03 -0.38 -5.99
CA ASP A 89 -11.19 0.52 -5.22
C ASP A 89 -10.03 1.07 -6.04
N LEU A 90 -9.38 0.22 -6.84
CA LEU A 90 -8.31 0.62 -7.75
C LEU A 90 -8.83 1.51 -8.88
N ASP A 91 -10.03 1.25 -9.41
CA ASP A 91 -10.67 2.07 -10.43
C ASP A 91 -11.11 3.44 -9.88
N ARG A 92 -11.67 3.48 -8.66
CA ARG A 92 -11.93 4.74 -7.96
C ARG A 92 -10.65 5.51 -7.68
N ARG A 93 -9.58 4.83 -7.27
CA ARG A 93 -8.23 5.44 -7.09
C ARG A 93 -7.58 5.85 -8.40
N ARG A 94 -7.97 5.26 -9.53
CA ARG A 94 -7.54 5.74 -10.84
C ARG A 94 -8.13 7.12 -11.16
N ASN A 95 -9.20 7.50 -10.47
CA ASN A 95 -9.84 8.81 -10.51
C ASN A 95 -9.62 9.65 -9.23
N ASP A 96 -8.98 9.08 -8.21
CA ASP A 96 -8.58 9.77 -6.97
C ASP A 96 -7.06 9.64 -6.86
N PRO A 97 -6.30 10.65 -7.32
CA PRO A 97 -4.85 10.58 -7.33
C PRO A 97 -4.27 10.47 -5.92
N VAL A 98 -5.06 10.63 -4.85
CA VAL A 98 -4.56 10.67 -3.47
C VAL A 98 -4.69 9.33 -2.76
N TYR A 99 -3.58 8.60 -2.60
CA TYR A 99 -3.52 7.41 -1.73
C TYR A 99 -2.80 7.67 -0.40
N ARG A 100 -3.06 6.83 0.61
CA ARG A 100 -2.51 6.99 1.98
C ARG A 100 -1.67 5.78 2.38
N PRO A 101 -0.33 5.82 2.20
CA PRO A 101 0.52 4.67 2.55
C PRO A 101 0.72 4.48 4.05
N LYS A 102 0.57 5.54 4.86
CA LYS A 102 0.79 5.55 6.32
C LYS A 102 -0.13 6.58 6.99
N ASP A 103 -0.27 6.46 8.31
CA ASP A 103 -0.96 7.48 9.12
C ASP A 103 -0.38 8.88 8.87
N LYS A 104 -1.29 9.82 8.56
CA LYS A 104 -1.00 11.23 8.30
C LYS A 104 -0.09 11.49 7.08
N VAL A 105 0.10 10.50 6.21
CA VAL A 105 0.78 10.64 4.91
C VAL A 105 -0.25 10.46 3.81
N LYS A 106 -0.34 11.44 2.90
CA LYS A 106 -1.15 11.40 1.68
C LYS A 106 -0.22 11.55 0.49
N CYS A 107 -0.32 10.74 -0.54
CA CYS A 107 0.51 10.84 -1.73
C CYS A 107 -0.39 11.03 -2.94
N ASP A 108 -0.11 12.08 -3.69
CA ASP A 108 -0.75 12.38 -4.96
C ASP A 108 0.01 11.66 -6.08
N LEU A 109 -0.70 10.88 -6.88
CA LEU A 109 -0.18 10.08 -7.99
C LEU A 109 0.07 10.94 -9.23
N ASP A 110 -0.71 12.00 -9.43
CA ASP A 110 -0.60 12.87 -10.60
C ASP A 110 0.60 13.80 -10.44
N ASP A 111 0.74 14.38 -9.24
CA ASP A 111 1.88 15.24 -8.91
C ASP A 111 3.14 14.44 -8.54
N GLU A 112 3.02 13.12 -8.33
CA GLU A 112 4.06 12.26 -7.76
C GLU A 112 4.66 12.83 -6.45
N VAL A 113 3.84 13.49 -5.62
CA VAL A 113 4.26 14.11 -4.35
C VAL A 113 3.52 13.51 -3.16
N CYS A 114 4.27 13.14 -2.12
CA CYS A 114 3.70 12.83 -0.82
C CYS A 114 3.66 14.06 0.09
N TYR A 115 2.67 14.09 0.96
CA TYR A 115 2.41 15.12 1.96
C TYR A 115 2.30 14.48 3.34
N LYS A 116 2.86 15.13 4.35
CA LYS A 116 2.72 14.74 5.76
C LYS A 116 2.22 15.93 6.56
N LYS A 117 1.08 15.75 7.24
CA LYS A 117 0.37 16.86 7.93
C LYS A 117 0.06 18.07 7.03
N GLY A 118 -0.13 17.85 5.73
CA GLY A 118 -0.47 18.90 4.76
C GLY A 118 0.73 19.57 4.09
N GLU A 119 1.96 19.27 4.50
CA GLU A 119 3.19 19.78 3.88
C GLU A 119 3.81 18.71 2.97
N PRO A 120 4.38 19.06 1.81
CA PRO A 120 5.11 18.12 0.98
C PRO A 120 6.26 17.43 1.75
N ASP A 121 6.42 16.13 1.59
CA ASP A 121 7.32 15.29 2.37
C ASP A 121 8.28 14.53 1.45
N TYR A 122 9.47 15.12 1.24
CA TYR A 122 10.55 14.55 0.43
C TYR A 122 10.84 13.07 0.74
N LYS A 123 10.82 12.69 2.01
CA LYS A 123 11.21 11.34 2.44
C LYS A 123 10.19 10.31 1.97
N ASN A 124 8.90 10.60 2.15
CA ASN A 124 7.82 9.74 1.68
C ASN A 124 7.74 9.79 0.15
N THR A 125 7.89 10.96 -0.48
CA THR A 125 7.94 11.08 -1.95
C THR A 125 9.04 10.20 -2.53
N ARG A 126 10.26 10.28 -1.97
CA ARG A 126 11.38 9.43 -2.41
C ARG A 126 11.14 7.95 -2.23
N GLN A 127 10.44 7.58 -1.15
CA GLN A 127 10.14 6.18 -0.85
C GLN A 127 9.09 5.61 -1.80
N GLN A 128 8.13 6.43 -2.23
CA GLN A 128 7.01 5.98 -3.06
C GLN A 128 7.28 6.12 -4.56
N PHE A 129 7.80 7.28 -4.99
CA PHE A 129 7.95 7.68 -6.39
C PHE A 129 9.42 7.74 -6.85
N GLY A 130 10.36 7.49 -5.93
CA GLY A 130 11.79 7.46 -6.24
C GLY A 130 12.46 8.83 -6.23
N ARG A 131 13.72 8.84 -6.67
CA ARG A 131 14.61 10.01 -6.46
C ARG A 131 14.21 11.23 -7.30
N LYS A 132 13.70 11.01 -8.51
CA LYS A 132 13.36 12.07 -9.47
C LYS A 132 12.19 12.91 -8.95
N ALA A 133 11.04 12.28 -8.71
CA ALA A 133 9.88 12.93 -8.12
C ALA A 133 10.23 13.65 -6.80
N ALA A 134 11.05 13.02 -5.95
CA ALA A 134 11.47 13.65 -4.70
C ALA A 134 12.30 14.94 -4.89
N SER A 135 13.14 15.04 -5.92
CA SER A 135 13.86 16.29 -6.21
C SER A 135 12.97 17.41 -6.72
N GLU A 136 11.75 17.10 -7.18
CA GLU A 136 10.80 18.06 -7.72
C GLU A 136 9.84 18.60 -6.64
N VAL A 137 9.83 18.00 -5.45
CA VAL A 137 9.00 18.45 -4.31
C VAL A 137 9.34 19.88 -3.91
N ARG A 138 8.38 20.80 -4.13
CA ARG A 138 8.44 22.21 -3.72
C ARG A 138 7.53 22.45 -2.52
N GLU A 139 8.08 22.82 -1.36
CA GLU A 139 7.26 23.17 -0.18
C GLU A 139 6.60 24.55 -0.39
N PRO A 140 5.36 24.82 0.06
CA PRO A 140 4.74 26.14 -0.07
C PRO A 140 5.38 27.17 0.89
N GLY A 141 5.66 28.38 0.40
CA GLY A 141 6.39 29.45 1.12
C GLY A 141 7.85 29.63 0.68
N TRP A 142 8.15 29.28 -0.57
CA TRP A 142 9.49 29.00 -1.08
C TRP A 142 9.85 29.93 -2.23
N GLU A 143 11.09 30.42 -2.23
CA GLU A 143 11.70 30.96 -3.44
C GLU A 143 11.75 29.83 -4.49
N PRO A 144 11.43 30.08 -5.78
CA PRO A 144 11.27 29.05 -6.81
C PRO A 144 12.49 28.13 -7.05
N ASN A 145 13.64 28.42 -6.40
CA ASN A 145 14.93 27.77 -6.61
C ASN A 145 15.51 27.09 -5.37
N GLU A 146 14.73 26.78 -4.33
CA GLU A 146 15.23 26.00 -3.19
C GLU A 146 14.79 24.52 -3.26
N ILE A 147 15.30 23.61 -2.41
CA ILE A 147 14.95 22.19 -2.16
C ILE A 147 15.28 21.92 -0.69
N ARG A 148 14.35 21.43 0.16
CA ARG A 148 14.64 21.15 1.59
C ARG A 148 14.61 19.67 1.94
N PRO A 149 15.74 18.94 1.79
CA PRO A 149 15.76 17.49 2.07
C PRO A 149 15.70 17.16 3.57
N ARG A 150 15.95 18.12 4.46
CA ARG A 150 15.93 17.99 5.92
C ARG A 150 15.55 19.34 6.57
N LYS A 151 15.00 19.30 7.79
CA LYS A 151 14.58 20.50 8.57
C LYS A 151 15.64 21.61 8.68
N ASN A 152 16.93 21.26 8.64
CA ASN A 152 18.06 22.19 8.78
C ASN A 152 18.94 22.27 7.53
N VAL A 153 18.45 21.79 6.38
CA VAL A 153 19.19 21.84 5.12
C VAL A 153 18.32 22.42 4.03
N VAL A 154 18.85 23.42 3.34
CA VAL A 154 18.25 24.08 2.18
C VAL A 154 19.18 23.86 1.01
N CYS A 155 18.64 23.58 -0.16
CA CYS A 155 19.40 23.28 -1.36
C CYS A 155 18.96 24.22 -2.46
N SER A 156 19.88 25.01 -3.00
CA SER A 156 19.60 25.88 -4.13
C SER A 156 19.68 25.06 -5.43
N THR A 157 18.63 25.09 -6.24
CA THR A 157 18.65 24.52 -7.59
C THR A 157 19.49 25.35 -8.54
N GLY A 158 19.61 26.66 -8.30
CA GLY A 158 20.48 27.57 -9.04
C GLY A 158 21.95 27.25 -8.82
N ASP A 159 22.34 27.07 -7.55
CA ASP A 159 23.74 26.76 -7.18
C ASP A 159 24.05 25.26 -7.28
N GLN A 160 23.03 24.43 -7.50
CA GLN A 160 23.10 22.97 -7.37
C GLN A 160 23.79 22.51 -6.07
N ALA A 161 23.60 23.27 -4.99
CA ALA A 161 24.30 23.12 -3.73
C ALA A 161 23.33 23.10 -2.55
N CYS A 162 23.64 22.30 -1.53
CA CYS A 162 22.92 22.28 -0.27
C CYS A 162 23.72 22.96 0.83
N TYR A 163 23.04 23.73 1.67
CA TYR A 163 23.57 24.45 2.80
C TYR A 163 22.78 24.10 4.06
N LYS A 164 23.45 24.08 5.21
CA LYS A 164 22.78 24.04 6.50
C LYS A 164 22.16 25.41 6.78
N LYS A 165 21.22 25.49 7.73
CA LYS A 165 20.73 26.77 8.27
C LYS A 165 21.83 27.68 8.84
N SER A 166 22.98 27.10 9.23
CA SER A 166 24.18 27.84 9.65
C SER A 166 24.96 28.48 8.49
N GLY A 167 24.58 28.24 7.24
CA GLY A 167 25.30 28.69 6.05
C GLY A 167 26.36 27.71 5.54
N GLU A 168 26.74 26.70 6.33
CA GLU A 168 27.78 25.75 5.95
C GLU A 168 27.32 24.81 4.80
N PRO A 169 28.20 24.47 3.84
CA PRO A 169 27.88 23.51 2.79
C PRO A 169 27.57 22.12 3.37
N ALA A 170 26.42 21.59 2.99
CA ALA A 170 25.92 20.29 3.37
C ALA A 170 26.25 19.23 2.29
N ILE A 171 27.54 18.92 2.11
CA ILE A 171 28.07 18.01 1.06
C ILE A 171 27.27 16.70 0.93
N GLY A 172 26.92 16.08 2.05
CA GLY A 172 26.14 14.83 2.06
C GLY A 172 24.72 15.01 1.50
N ALA A 173 24.10 16.17 1.76
CA ALA A 173 22.81 16.52 1.20
C ALA A 173 22.94 16.89 -0.29
N THR A 174 23.96 17.67 -0.68
CA THR A 174 24.25 18.00 -2.09
C THR A 174 24.39 16.72 -2.91
N ARG A 175 25.17 15.75 -2.40
CA ARG A 175 25.35 14.45 -3.06
C ARG A 175 24.04 13.70 -3.24
N LYS A 176 23.14 13.81 -2.26
CA LYS A 176 21.88 13.06 -2.23
C LYS A 176 20.82 13.67 -3.16
N VAL A 177 20.80 15.00 -3.25
CA VAL A 177 19.86 15.78 -4.07
C VAL A 177 20.40 15.86 -5.50
N PHE A 178 21.50 16.60 -5.73
CA PHE A 178 22.04 16.90 -7.05
C PHE A 178 23.03 15.87 -7.59
N GLY A 179 23.65 15.06 -6.73
CA GLY A 179 24.53 13.96 -7.16
C GLY A 179 26.01 14.17 -6.84
N LYS A 180 26.84 13.18 -7.22
CA LYS A 180 28.26 13.14 -6.83
C LYS A 180 29.08 14.30 -7.43
N LYS A 181 28.75 14.75 -8.64
CA LYS A 181 29.45 15.83 -9.34
C LYS A 181 29.34 17.16 -8.59
N ALA A 182 28.11 17.62 -8.35
CA ALA A 182 27.84 18.83 -7.58
C ALA A 182 28.45 18.80 -6.17
N ALA A 183 28.46 17.63 -5.52
CA ALA A 183 29.08 17.48 -4.21
C ALA A 183 30.63 17.49 -4.23
N LYS A 184 31.25 17.28 -5.40
CA LYS A 184 32.70 17.39 -5.57
C LYS A 184 33.11 18.84 -5.76
N GLU A 185 32.34 19.59 -6.55
CA GLU A 185 32.57 21.03 -6.78
C GLU A 185 32.61 21.81 -5.46
N LEU A 186 31.69 21.52 -4.52
CA LEU A 186 31.70 22.13 -3.17
C LEU A 186 32.85 21.72 -2.24
N LYS A 187 33.72 20.78 -2.63
CA LYS A 187 34.90 20.39 -1.83
C LYS A 187 36.19 21.06 -2.30
N GLU A 188 36.16 21.67 -3.47
CA GLU A 188 37.33 22.26 -4.11
C GLU A 188 37.41 23.79 -3.87
N ASP A 189 36.45 24.36 -3.13
CA ASP A 189 36.42 25.74 -2.60
C ASP A 189 36.81 25.80 -1.11
#